data_AF-A0A8T4YZM8-F1
#
_entry.id   AF-A0A8T4YZM8-F1
#
_cell.length_a   1.000
_cell.length_b   1.000
_cell.length_c   1.000
_cell.angle_alpha   90.00
_cell.angle_beta   90.00
_cell.angle_gamma   90.00
#
_symmetry.space_group_name_H-M   'P 1'
#
loop_
_entity.id
_entity.type
_entity.pdbx_description
1 polymer ?
#
loop_
_entity_poly.entity_id
_entity_poly.type
_entity_poly.pdbx_seq_one_letter_code
_entity_poly.pdbx_strand_id
1 'polypeptide(L)'
;MSKTLFLMISILSLLLVAALITFNIGPEARRQQRGPYRIFPRDTAHWFGWVGLFIFAASASYSALKRGFPKSIKTWLLVHCITGALSMVLVTFHIINKIQAPRPGYFISFFAFLLMAVIVVSGMLGRYVKIKFIKDYWRTLHIPLTIIFYFTLAFHILEKINLLW
;
A
#
# COMPACT_ATOMS: atom_id res chain seq x y z
N MET A 1 -13.14 12.24 -19.62
CA MET A 1 -12.97 12.43 -18.16
C MET A 1 -11.67 13.19 -17.92
N SER A 2 -11.67 14.23 -17.08
CA SER A 2 -10.43 14.94 -16.76
C SER A 2 -9.51 14.05 -15.90
N LYS A 3 -8.19 14.21 -16.04
CA LYS A 3 -7.20 13.44 -15.26
C LYS A 3 -7.37 13.65 -13.75
N THR A 4 -7.71 14.87 -13.35
CA THR A 4 -8.02 15.24 -11.96
C THR A 4 -9.25 14.51 -11.45
N LEU A 5 -10.35 14.48 -12.23
CA LEU A 5 -11.57 13.78 -11.84
C LEU A 5 -11.31 12.28 -11.66
N PHE A 6 -10.52 11.67 -12.54
CA PHE A 6 -10.13 10.26 -12.42
C PHE A 6 -9.34 9.98 -11.13
N LEU A 7 -8.38 10.84 -10.80
CA LEU A 7 -7.60 10.74 -9.56
C LEU A 7 -8.51 10.88 -8.33
N MET A 8 -9.41 11.86 -8.32
CA MET A 8 -10.36 12.07 -7.22
C MET A 8 -11.27 10.86 -7.03
N ILE A 9 -11.85 10.33 -8.12
CA ILE A 9 -12.67 9.11 -8.07
C ILE A 9 -11.85 7.96 -7.49
N SER A 10 -10.61 7.77 -7.94
CA SER A 10 -9.74 6.70 -7.44
C SER A 10 -9.49 6.82 -5.92
N ILE A 11 -9.19 8.03 -5.43
CA ILE A 11 -8.98 8.29 -4.00
C ILE A 11 -10.27 8.03 -3.20
N LEU A 12 -11.40 8.56 -3.66
CA LEU A 12 -12.70 8.37 -3.00
C LEU A 12 -13.12 6.90 -2.97
N SER A 13 -12.89 6.16 -4.05
CA SER A 13 -13.12 4.71 -4.09
C SER A 13 -12.24 3.98 -3.08
N LEU A 14 -10.95 4.34 -2.95
CA LEU A 14 -10.07 3.71 -1.97
C LEU A 14 -10.48 4.01 -0.53
N LEU A 15 -10.90 5.26 -0.24
CA LEU A 15 -11.44 5.64 1.06
C LEU A 15 -12.72 4.88 1.38
N LEU A 16 -13.63 4.77 0.41
CA LEU A 16 -14.87 4.03 0.56
C LEU A 16 -14.60 2.55 0.82
N VAL A 17 -13.73 1.91 0.04
CA VAL A 17 -13.38 0.49 0.24
C VAL A 17 -12.73 0.28 1.60
N ALA A 18 -11.80 1.15 2.02
CA ALA A 18 -11.22 1.08 3.36
C ALA A 18 -12.30 1.19 4.45
N ALA A 19 -13.23 2.14 4.31
CA ALA A 19 -14.32 2.33 5.25
C ALA A 19 -15.27 1.11 5.29
N LEU A 20 -15.64 0.57 4.14
CA LEU A 20 -16.47 -0.63 4.07
C LEU A 20 -15.79 -1.82 4.76
N ILE A 21 -14.49 -2.01 4.56
CA ILE A 21 -13.74 -3.08 5.23
C ILE A 21 -13.74 -2.89 6.75
N THR A 22 -13.54 -1.66 7.25
CA THR A 22 -13.31 -1.43 8.68
C THR A 22 -14.55 -1.14 9.50
N PHE A 23 -15.63 -0.66 8.89
CA PHE A 23 -16.85 -0.28 9.60
C PHE A 23 -18.01 -1.25 9.36
N ASN A 24 -17.98 -2.08 8.31
CA ASN A 24 -19.01 -3.08 8.05
C ASN A 24 -18.73 -4.42 8.78
N ILE A 25 -18.69 -4.36 10.11
CA ILE A 25 -18.29 -5.51 10.94
C ILE A 25 -19.52 -6.31 11.38
N GLY A 26 -19.70 -7.46 10.72
CA GLY A 26 -20.69 -8.47 11.09
C GLY A 26 -20.45 -9.08 12.47
N PRO A 27 -21.46 -9.76 13.04
CA PRO A 27 -21.38 -10.37 14.37
C PRO A 27 -20.25 -11.41 14.49
N GLU A 28 -19.89 -12.11 13.40
CA GLU A 28 -18.81 -13.10 13.38
C GLU A 28 -17.42 -12.47 13.55
N ALA A 29 -17.12 -11.40 12.81
CA ALA A 29 -15.88 -10.66 12.96
C ALA A 29 -15.76 -10.09 14.39
N ARG A 30 -16.87 -9.63 14.99
CA ARG A 30 -16.92 -9.23 16.41
C ARG A 30 -16.61 -10.37 17.39
N ARG A 31 -16.99 -11.62 17.08
CA ARG A 31 -16.61 -12.79 17.89
C ARG A 31 -15.13 -13.12 17.74
N GLN A 32 -14.61 -13.12 16.51
CA GLN A 32 -13.19 -13.37 16.25
C GLN A 32 -12.27 -12.33 16.89
N GLN A 33 -12.72 -11.07 17.02
CA GLN A 33 -12.00 -10.03 17.75
C GLN A 33 -11.77 -10.35 19.24
N ARG A 34 -12.60 -11.21 19.84
CA ARG A 34 -12.50 -11.63 21.25
C ARG A 34 -11.69 -12.91 21.44
N GLY A 35 -11.41 -13.63 20.34
CA GLY A 35 -10.68 -14.90 20.39
C GLY A 35 -9.16 -14.71 20.40
N PRO A 36 -8.41 -15.72 20.89
CA PRO A 36 -6.95 -15.73 20.84
C PRO A 36 -6.39 -16.05 19.43
N TYR A 37 -7.26 -16.41 18.48
CA TYR A 37 -6.84 -16.91 17.17
C TYR A 37 -6.11 -15.83 16.34
N ARG A 38 -4.92 -16.18 15.85
CA ARG A 38 -4.11 -15.39 14.93
C ARG A 38 -3.37 -16.35 14.00
N ILE A 39 -3.28 -16.04 12.71
CA ILE A 39 -2.45 -16.83 11.76
C ILE A 39 -0.98 -16.72 12.15
N PHE A 40 -0.53 -15.49 12.46
CA PHE A 40 0.82 -15.22 12.91
C PHE A 40 0.84 -14.57 14.29
N PRO A 41 1.86 -14.85 15.14
CA PRO A 41 2.14 -14.05 16.32
C PRO A 41 2.27 -12.57 15.96
N ARG A 42 1.92 -11.68 16.90
CA ARG A 42 1.92 -10.22 16.67
C ARG A 42 3.29 -9.74 16.22
N ASP A 43 4.34 -10.20 16.87
CA ASP A 43 5.71 -9.76 16.61
C ASP A 43 6.18 -10.22 15.23
N THR A 44 5.89 -11.47 14.85
CA THR A 44 6.18 -12.00 13.50
C THR A 44 5.46 -11.20 12.42
N ALA A 45 4.17 -10.89 12.61
CA ALA A 45 3.40 -10.09 11.67
C ALA A 45 3.97 -8.67 11.52
N HIS A 46 4.45 -8.06 12.61
CA HIS A 46 5.11 -6.75 12.57
C HIS A 46 6.46 -6.80 11.85
N TRP A 47 7.25 -7.86 12.03
CA TRP A 47 8.50 -8.03 11.29
C TRP A 47 8.28 -8.06 9.78
N PHE A 48 7.24 -8.74 9.29
CA PHE A 48 6.88 -8.66 7.86
C PHE A 48 6.59 -7.22 7.41
N GLY A 49 5.93 -6.42 8.25
CA GLY A 49 5.67 -5.01 7.99
C GLY A 49 6.95 -4.18 7.89
N TRP A 50 7.88 -4.34 8.83
CA TRP A 50 9.17 -3.64 8.82
C TRP A 50 10.04 -4.03 7.62
N VAL A 51 10.21 -5.32 7.35
CA VAL A 51 10.99 -5.80 6.21
C VAL A 51 10.36 -5.31 4.90
N GLY A 52 9.03 -5.40 4.78
CA GLY A 52 8.29 -4.87 3.63
C GLY A 52 8.49 -3.36 3.44
N LEU A 53 8.44 -2.58 4.53
CA LEU A 53 8.70 -1.14 4.52
C LEU A 53 10.11 -0.83 4.02
N PHE A 54 11.14 -1.50 4.55
CA PHE A 54 12.53 -1.23 4.16
C PHE A 54 12.79 -1.59 2.70
N ILE A 55 12.26 -2.71 2.21
CA ILE A 55 12.37 -3.09 0.80
C ILE A 55 11.65 -2.07 -0.09
N PHE A 56 10.45 -1.62 0.30
CA PHE A 56 9.68 -0.63 -0.46
C PHE A 56 10.37 0.74 -0.48
N ALA A 57 10.86 1.21 0.67
CA ALA A 57 11.58 2.46 0.81
C ALA A 57 12.90 2.44 0.02
N ALA A 58 13.65 1.33 0.07
CA ALA A 58 14.83 1.13 -0.76
C ALA A 58 14.44 1.21 -2.25
N SER A 59 13.40 0.50 -2.68
CA SER A 59 12.89 0.51 -4.05
C SER A 59 12.56 1.93 -4.56
N ALA A 60 11.89 2.74 -3.73
CA ALA A 60 11.47 4.08 -4.11
C ALA A 60 12.62 5.09 -4.08
N SER A 61 13.46 5.07 -3.03
CA SER A 61 14.67 5.88 -2.93
C SER A 61 15.59 5.63 -4.12
N TYR A 62 15.74 4.36 -4.51
CA TYR A 62 16.53 3.96 -5.66
C TYR A 62 15.94 4.43 -6.99
N SER A 63 14.60 4.44 -7.08
CA SER A 63 13.89 5.03 -8.22
C SER A 63 14.01 6.55 -8.30
N ALA A 64 14.22 7.25 -7.17
CA ALA A 64 14.48 8.69 -7.14
C ALA A 64 15.94 9.01 -7.54
N LEU A 65 16.90 8.24 -7.04
CA LEU A 65 18.34 8.41 -7.28
C LEU A 65 18.76 8.16 -8.73
N LYS A 66 17.97 7.40 -9.52
CA LYS A 66 18.23 7.14 -10.95
C LYS A 66 18.30 8.41 -11.83
N ARG A 67 17.84 9.57 -11.33
CA ARG A 67 18.01 10.86 -12.01
C ARG A 67 19.49 11.29 -12.10
N GLY A 68 20.35 10.79 -11.22
CA GLY A 68 21.79 11.07 -11.22
C GLY A 68 22.65 10.08 -12.02
N PHE A 69 22.16 8.86 -12.28
CA PHE A 69 22.94 7.80 -12.93
C PHE A 69 22.13 7.07 -14.02
N PRO A 70 22.11 7.59 -15.27
CA PRO A 70 21.23 7.09 -16.34
C PRO A 70 21.69 5.76 -16.95
N LYS A 71 22.90 5.26 -16.64
CA LYS A 71 23.33 3.94 -17.07
C LYS A 71 22.42 2.89 -16.41
N SER A 72 21.84 1.99 -17.21
CA SER A 72 20.97 0.86 -16.83
C SER A 72 19.52 1.13 -16.35
N ILE A 73 18.85 2.20 -16.81
CA ILE A 73 17.42 2.51 -16.50
C ILE A 73 16.46 1.30 -16.59
N LYS A 74 16.62 0.43 -17.59
CA LYS A 74 15.77 -0.77 -17.76
C LYS A 74 15.93 -1.75 -16.59
N THR A 75 17.17 -1.98 -16.14
CA THR A 75 17.48 -2.83 -15.00
C THR A 75 16.98 -2.20 -13.70
N TRP A 76 17.18 -0.89 -13.53
CA TRP A 76 16.68 -0.15 -12.36
C TRP A 76 15.17 -0.25 -12.21
N LEU A 77 14.45 -0.07 -13.31
CA LEU A 77 13.01 -0.20 -13.27
C LEU A 77 12.62 -1.64 -12.90
N LEU A 78 13.36 -2.67 -13.36
CA LEU A 78 13.08 -4.10 -13.07
C LEU A 78 13.17 -4.36 -11.57
N VAL A 79 14.28 -3.94 -10.97
CA VAL A 79 14.48 -4.04 -9.53
C VAL A 79 13.38 -3.31 -8.77
N HIS A 80 13.00 -2.10 -9.19
CA HIS A 80 11.91 -1.34 -8.55
C HIS A 80 10.58 -2.10 -8.55
N CYS A 81 10.17 -2.66 -9.69
CA CYS A 81 8.93 -3.42 -9.78
C CYS A 81 8.98 -4.71 -8.93
N ILE A 82 10.08 -5.46 -8.99
CA ILE A 82 10.23 -6.72 -8.24
C ILE A 82 10.20 -6.46 -6.73
N THR A 83 10.98 -5.49 -6.26
CA THR A 83 11.02 -5.15 -4.83
C THR A 83 9.71 -4.55 -4.35
N GLY A 84 9.00 -3.77 -5.17
CA GLY A 84 7.64 -3.30 -4.87
C GLY A 84 6.64 -4.46 -4.71
N ALA A 85 6.64 -5.42 -5.63
CA ALA A 85 5.80 -6.61 -5.55
C ALA A 85 6.14 -7.48 -4.34
N LEU A 86 7.42 -7.71 -4.06
CA LEU A 86 7.87 -8.45 -2.88
C LEU A 86 7.42 -7.76 -1.58
N SER A 87 7.56 -6.43 -1.51
CA SER A 87 7.08 -5.65 -0.37
C SER A 87 5.58 -5.82 -0.16
N MET A 88 4.79 -5.83 -1.24
CA MET A 88 3.34 -6.04 -1.17
C MET A 88 2.98 -7.41 -0.58
N VAL A 89 3.71 -8.46 -0.94
CA VAL A 89 3.53 -9.80 -0.36
C VAL A 89 3.80 -9.79 1.14
N LEU A 90 4.90 -9.20 1.58
CA LEU A 90 5.25 -9.10 3.00
C LEU A 90 4.22 -8.28 3.79
N VAL A 91 3.80 -7.13 3.25
CA VAL A 91 2.76 -6.31 3.89
C VAL A 91 1.42 -7.06 3.92
N THR A 92 1.12 -7.90 2.93
CA THR A 92 -0.07 -8.76 2.99
C THR A 92 -0.02 -9.71 4.19
N PHE A 93 1.13 -10.35 4.45
CA PHE A 93 1.33 -11.13 5.68
C PHE A 93 1.24 -10.29 6.95
N HIS A 94 1.70 -9.05 6.92
CA HIS A 94 1.53 -8.12 8.05
C HIS A 94 0.05 -7.83 8.37
N ILE A 95 -0.81 -7.64 7.35
CA ILE A 95 -2.23 -7.29 7.58
C ILE A 95 -3.17 -8.49 7.69
N ILE A 96 -2.73 -9.71 7.39
CA ILE A 96 -3.63 -10.87 7.25
C ILE A 96 -4.46 -11.14 8.52
N ASN A 97 -3.86 -10.98 9.69
CA ASN A 97 -4.56 -11.10 10.98
C ASN A 97 -5.64 -10.00 11.16
N LYS A 98 -5.39 -8.79 10.63
CA LYS A 98 -6.35 -7.68 10.67
C LYS A 98 -7.49 -7.86 9.67
N ILE A 99 -7.24 -8.53 8.53
CA ILE A 99 -8.28 -8.90 7.56
C ILE A 99 -9.30 -9.86 8.18
N GLN A 100 -8.84 -10.81 8.99
CA GLN A 100 -9.75 -11.77 9.64
C GLN A 100 -10.66 -11.10 10.67
N ALA A 101 -10.13 -10.14 11.43
CA ALA A 101 -10.88 -9.44 12.47
C ALA A 101 -10.80 -7.91 12.29
N PRO A 102 -11.41 -7.35 11.24
CA PRO A 102 -11.33 -5.92 10.94
C PRO A 102 -11.99 -5.10 12.06
N ARG A 103 -11.43 -3.93 12.37
CA ARG A 103 -11.88 -2.99 13.41
C ARG A 103 -11.88 -1.57 12.86
N PRO A 104 -12.72 -0.65 13.38
CA PRO A 104 -12.71 0.75 12.95
C PRO A 104 -11.32 1.40 13.10
N GLY A 105 -10.61 1.11 14.19
CA GLY A 105 -9.26 1.59 14.45
C GLY A 105 -8.17 1.06 13.50
N TYR A 106 -8.52 0.21 12.52
CA TYR A 106 -7.60 -0.25 11.48
C TYR A 106 -7.77 0.51 10.16
N PHE A 107 -8.63 1.54 10.09
CA PHE A 107 -8.91 2.30 8.86
C PHE A 107 -7.63 2.75 8.15
N ILE A 108 -6.72 3.42 8.87
CA ILE A 108 -5.45 3.90 8.32
C ILE A 108 -4.57 2.74 7.82
N SER A 109 -4.55 1.60 8.52
CA SER A 109 -3.81 0.41 8.07
C SER A 109 -4.33 -0.14 6.74
N PHE A 110 -5.65 -0.27 6.60
CA PHE A 110 -6.27 -0.76 5.38
C PHE A 110 -6.14 0.24 4.24
N PHE A 111 -6.31 1.53 4.52
CA PHE A 111 -6.14 2.58 3.51
C PHE A 111 -4.70 2.62 2.98
N ALA A 112 -3.69 2.54 3.84
CA ALA A 112 -2.29 2.43 3.43
C ALA A 112 -2.02 1.17 2.59
N PHE A 113 -2.58 0.03 2.99
CA PHE A 113 -2.46 -1.23 2.24
C PHE A 113 -3.07 -1.13 0.83
N LEU A 114 -4.29 -0.58 0.72
CA LEU A 114 -4.96 -0.39 -0.57
C LEU A 114 -4.21 0.58 -1.47
N LEU A 115 -3.70 1.68 -0.91
CA LEU A 115 -2.83 2.60 -1.64
C LEU A 115 -1.60 1.87 -2.19
N MET A 116 -0.90 1.10 -1.35
CA MET A 116 0.26 0.30 -1.77
C MET A 116 -0.10 -0.66 -2.89
N ALA A 117 -1.21 -1.39 -2.77
CA ALA A 117 -1.70 -2.31 -3.79
C ALA A 117 -1.88 -1.60 -5.14
N VAL A 118 -2.59 -0.47 -5.14
CA VAL A 118 -2.83 0.32 -6.36
C VAL A 118 -1.53 0.89 -6.93
N ILE A 119 -0.61 1.37 -6.09
CA ILE A 119 0.68 1.90 -6.54
C ILE A 119 1.51 0.80 -7.21
N VAL A 120 1.64 -0.37 -6.58
CA VAL A 120 2.43 -1.49 -7.10
C VAL A 120 1.83 -2.00 -8.41
N VAL A 121 0.51 -2.25 -8.44
CA VAL A 121 -0.19 -2.72 -9.65
C VAL A 121 -0.10 -1.68 -10.76
N SER A 122 -0.39 -0.41 -10.48
CA SER A 122 -0.29 0.66 -11.48
C SER A 122 1.15 0.81 -11.99
N GLY A 123 2.16 0.68 -11.14
CA GLY A 123 3.58 0.71 -11.52
C GLY A 123 3.95 -0.41 -12.48
N MET A 124 3.46 -1.63 -12.22
CA MET A 124 3.63 -2.77 -13.14
C MET A 124 2.91 -2.55 -14.46
N LEU A 125 1.64 -2.11 -14.43
CA LEU A 125 0.84 -1.84 -15.62
C LEU A 125 1.47 -0.76 -16.49
N GLY A 126 1.91 0.37 -15.88
CA GLY A 126 2.54 1.47 -16.59
C GLY A 126 3.83 1.08 -17.32
N ARG A 127 4.47 0.00 -16.89
CA ARG A 127 5.65 -0.55 -17.56
C ARG A 127 5.33 -1.58 -18.63
N TYR A 128 4.56 -2.61 -18.28
CA TYR A 128 4.42 -3.80 -19.12
C TYR A 128 3.26 -3.68 -20.10
N VAL A 129 2.24 -2.89 -19.77
CA VAL A 129 1.05 -2.76 -20.60
C VAL A 129 1.18 -1.56 -21.53
N LYS A 130 1.02 -1.80 -22.83
CA LYS A 130 1.19 -0.79 -23.90
C LYS A 130 -0.10 -0.07 -24.29
N ILE A 131 -1.19 -0.27 -23.55
CA ILE A 131 -2.49 0.36 -23.81
C ILE A 131 -2.38 1.88 -23.63
N LYS A 132 -2.86 2.64 -24.63
CA LYS A 132 -2.79 4.11 -24.66
C LYS A 132 -3.37 4.75 -23.39
N PHE A 133 -4.56 4.31 -22.98
CA PHE A 133 -5.21 4.77 -21.76
C PHE A 133 -4.31 4.62 -20.52
N ILE A 134 -3.66 3.47 -20.34
CA ILE A 134 -2.78 3.24 -19.19
C ILE A 134 -1.59 4.20 -19.24
N LYS A 135 -0.95 4.37 -20.40
CA LYS A 135 0.19 5.31 -20.53
C LYS A 135 -0.18 6.76 -20.20
N ASP A 136 -1.36 7.20 -20.63
CA ASP A 136 -1.79 8.60 -20.49
C ASP A 136 -2.19 8.97 -19.05
N TYR A 137 -2.73 8.00 -18.30
CA TYR A 137 -3.24 8.19 -16.94
C TYR A 137 -2.30 7.67 -15.85
N TRP A 138 -1.38 6.75 -16.16
CA TRP A 138 -0.51 6.10 -15.19
C TRP A 138 0.26 7.10 -14.32
N ARG A 139 0.95 8.09 -14.91
CA ARG A 139 1.72 9.09 -14.13
C ARG A 139 0.83 9.90 -13.18
N THR A 140 -0.37 10.25 -13.65
CA THR A 140 -1.35 11.05 -12.90
C THR A 140 -1.93 10.30 -11.71
N LEU A 141 -1.99 8.97 -11.78
CA LEU A 141 -2.47 8.14 -10.70
C LEU A 141 -1.31 7.70 -9.78
N HIS A 142 -0.26 7.12 -10.35
CA HIS A 142 0.83 6.50 -9.61
C HIS A 142 1.61 7.49 -8.75
N ILE A 143 1.97 8.66 -9.27
CA ILE A 143 2.82 9.63 -8.53
C ILE A 143 2.06 10.25 -7.35
N PRO A 144 0.84 10.84 -7.52
CA PRO A 144 0.12 11.43 -6.39
C PRO A 144 -0.28 10.40 -5.34
N LEU A 145 -0.71 9.19 -5.75
CA LEU A 145 -1.03 8.14 -4.79
C LEU A 145 0.20 7.70 -4.00
N THR A 146 1.39 7.67 -4.62
CA THR A 146 2.65 7.38 -3.90
C THR A 146 2.94 8.42 -2.82
N ILE A 147 2.70 9.71 -3.10
CA ILE A 147 2.86 10.79 -2.10
C ILE A 147 1.87 10.58 -0.95
N ILE A 148 0.58 10.37 -1.25
CA ILE A 148 -0.46 10.12 -0.24
C ILE A 148 -0.13 8.88 0.60
N PHE A 149 0.38 7.82 -0.03
CA PHE A 149 0.82 6.61 0.66
C PHE A 149 1.91 6.90 1.67
N TYR A 150 2.95 7.67 1.32
CA TYR A 150 4.02 8.00 2.27
C TYR A 150 3.52 8.78 3.48
N PHE A 151 2.65 9.77 3.28
CA PHE A 151 2.02 10.48 4.40
C PHE A 151 1.18 9.54 5.26
N THR A 152 0.31 8.74 4.64
CA THR A 152 -0.56 7.79 5.35
C THR A 152 0.26 6.77 6.14
N LEU A 153 1.35 6.28 5.56
CA LEU A 153 2.26 5.33 6.18
C LEU A 153 3.02 5.95 7.36
N ALA A 154 3.48 7.19 7.23
CA ALA A 154 4.10 7.92 8.34
C ALA A 154 3.11 8.08 9.50
N PHE A 155 1.88 8.51 9.23
CA PHE A 155 0.81 8.58 10.24
C PHE A 155 0.53 7.21 10.87
N HIS A 156 0.47 6.15 10.06
CA HIS A 156 0.26 4.79 10.55
C HIS A 156 1.35 4.34 11.53
N ILE A 157 2.62 4.62 11.21
CA ILE A 157 3.76 4.27 12.07
C ILE A 157 3.71 5.08 13.35
N LEU A 158 3.56 6.40 13.26
CA LEU A 158 3.51 7.32 14.40
C LEU A 158 2.39 6.99 15.39
N GLU A 159 1.20 6.64 14.87
CA GLU A 159 0.07 6.18 15.68
C GLU A 159 0.40 4.87 16.42
N LYS A 160 1.17 3.97 15.80
CA LYS A 160 1.47 2.64 16.37
C LYS A 160 2.63 2.63 17.35
N ILE A 161 3.47 3.66 17.35
CA ILE A 161 4.52 3.89 18.35
C ILE A 161 4.07 4.87 19.45
N ASN A 162 2.76 5.17 19.53
CA ASN A 162 2.14 6.06 20.52
C ASN A 162 2.74 7.48 20.55
N LEU A 163 3.22 7.98 19.40
CA LEU A 163 3.70 9.37 19.30
C LEU A 163 2.60 10.36 18.93
N LEU A 164 1.46 9.87 18.44
CA LEU A 164 0.33 10.75 18.14
C LEU A 164 -0.68 10.78 19.28
N TRP A 165 -0.91 9.69 20.01
CA TRP A 165 -1.81 9.62 21.18
C TRP A 165 -1.50 8.35 21.98
#